data_AF-A0A955SY08-F1
#
_entry.id   AF-A0A955SY08-F1
#
_cell.length_a   1.000
_cell.length_b   1.000
_cell.length_c   1.000
_cell.angle_alpha   90.00
_cell.angle_beta   90.00
_cell.angle_gamma   90.00
#
_symmetry.space_group_name_H-M   'P 1'
#
loop_
_entity.id
_entity.type
_entity.pdbx_description
1 polymer ?
#
loop_
_entity_poly.entity_id
_entity_poly.type
_entity_poly.pdbx_seq_one_letter_code
_entity_poly.pdbx_strand_id
1 'polypeptide(L)'
;MTSDIQSRTSESSGILSRLRIGKWEAAILAILLLLGLGIRLQRISNKLLDHHSFRQGTEAMMARNFARDGIVVQYPKKEGYAQWSDIEVNEFPLYPATVALAYKILGREHDAIGRLVTIMFSLATGFLCYLILRTHFQNSAPLWAMALFMLSPLGAYVGRCFLRHPMAFFFQAL
;
A
#
# COMPACT_ATOMS: atom_id res chain seq x y z
N MET A 1 23.05 15.86 -29.94
CA MET A 1 23.24 14.64 -29.11
C MET A 1 23.95 14.95 -27.79
N THR A 2 25.03 15.74 -27.75
CA THR A 2 25.70 16.17 -26.50
C THR A 2 24.94 17.23 -25.69
N SER A 3 24.21 18.13 -26.36
CA SER A 3 23.38 19.17 -25.72
C SER A 3 22.19 18.62 -24.92
N ASP A 4 21.55 17.55 -25.42
CA ASP A 4 20.42 16.88 -24.75
C ASP A 4 20.83 16.10 -23.51
N ILE A 5 22.07 15.62 -23.46
CA ILE A 5 22.62 14.93 -22.29
C ILE A 5 22.90 15.96 -21.20
N GLN A 6 23.47 17.12 -21.54
CA GLN A 6 23.75 18.19 -20.58
C GLN A 6 22.47 18.78 -19.98
N SER A 7 21.41 18.98 -20.77
CA SER A 7 20.12 19.46 -20.24
C SER A 7 19.48 18.48 -19.26
N ARG A 8 19.44 17.18 -19.58
CA ARG A 8 18.91 16.13 -18.69
C ARG A 8 19.71 15.99 -17.39
N THR A 9 21.04 16.11 -17.46
CA THR A 9 21.88 16.04 -16.24
C THR A 9 21.64 17.23 -15.32
N SER A 10 21.52 18.44 -15.86
CA SER A 10 21.18 19.65 -15.09
C SER A 10 19.80 19.51 -14.43
N GLU A 11 18.80 19.02 -15.15
CA GLU A 11 17.44 18.84 -14.64
C GLU A 11 17.38 17.78 -13.52
N SER A 12 18.07 16.65 -13.69
CA SER A 12 18.16 15.60 -12.67
C SER A 12 18.82 16.10 -11.38
N SER A 13 19.87 16.93 -11.47
CA SER A 13 20.52 17.51 -10.30
C SER A 13 19.59 18.47 -9.54
N GLY A 14 18.77 19.23 -10.28
CA GLY A 14 17.72 20.09 -9.73
C GLY A 14 16.67 19.30 -8.95
N ILE A 15 16.20 18.17 -9.49
CA ILE A 15 15.22 17.31 -8.80
C ILE A 15 15.81 16.72 -7.51
N LEU A 16 17.03 16.19 -7.56
CA LEU A 16 17.68 15.58 -6.39
C LEU A 16 17.88 16.59 -5.26
N SER A 17 18.24 17.84 -5.57
CA SER A 17 18.36 18.90 -4.56
C SER A 17 17.01 19.22 -3.88
N ARG A 18 15.89 19.17 -4.63
CA ARG A 18 14.53 19.37 -4.09
C ARG A 18 14.08 18.21 -3.20
N LEU A 19 14.65 17.02 -3.34
CA LEU A 19 14.36 15.86 -2.49
C LEU A 19 15.11 15.87 -1.15
N ARG A 20 15.98 16.86 -0.88
CA ARG A 20 16.72 16.96 0.38
C ARG A 20 15.80 17.34 1.55
N ILE A 21 15.52 16.39 2.45
CA ILE A 21 14.63 16.60 3.60
C ILE A 21 15.42 17.22 4.76
N GLY A 22 14.97 18.36 5.29
CA GLY A 22 15.55 18.99 6.48
C GLY A 22 15.22 18.24 7.76
N LYS A 23 16.01 18.41 8.83
CA LYS A 23 15.81 17.71 10.12
C LYS A 23 14.40 17.92 10.71
N TRP A 24 13.89 19.15 10.63
CA TRP A 24 12.55 19.50 11.12
C TRP A 24 11.44 18.88 10.28
N GLU A 25 11.58 18.89 8.95
CA GLU A 25 10.63 18.23 8.07
C GLU A 25 10.64 16.72 8.28
N ALA A 26 11.81 16.11 8.43
CA ALA A 26 11.94 14.70 8.75
C ALA A 26 11.21 14.33 10.06
N ALA A 27 11.32 15.18 11.08
CA ALA A 27 10.56 15.00 12.33
C ALA A 27 9.05 15.08 12.10
N ILE A 28 8.57 16.05 11.31
CA ILE A 28 7.14 16.16 10.96
C ILE A 28 6.67 14.93 10.18
N LEU A 29 7.42 14.47 9.18
CA LEU A 29 7.11 13.28 8.41
C LEU A 29 7.04 12.04 9.30
N ALA A 30 7.99 11.89 10.22
CA ALA A 30 7.99 10.79 11.18
C ALA A 30 6.75 10.83 12.08
N ILE A 31 6.38 12.01 12.60
CA ILE A 31 5.16 12.19 13.39
C ILE A 31 3.92 11.81 12.58
N LEU A 32 3.80 12.29 11.34
CA LEU A 32 2.67 11.98 10.46
C LEU A 32 2.57 10.47 10.14
N LEU A 33 3.70 9.81 9.90
CA LEU A 33 3.76 8.36 9.68
C LEU A 33 3.35 7.59 10.93
N LEU A 34 3.84 7.98 12.11
CA LEU A 34 3.50 7.33 13.37
C LEU A 34 2.03 7.54 13.74
N LEU A 35 1.47 8.73 13.53
CA LEU A 35 0.05 9.00 13.72
C LEU A 35 -0.80 8.20 12.73
N GLY A 36 -0.44 8.22 11.44
CA GLY A 36 -1.11 7.46 10.39
C GLY A 36 -1.10 5.95 10.65
N LEU A 37 0.02 5.43 11.17
CA LEU A 37 0.18 4.04 11.61
C LEU A 37 -0.71 3.76 12.82
N GLY A 38 -0.66 4.59 13.86
CA GLY A 38 -1.45 4.42 15.08
C GLY A 38 -2.96 4.38 14.82
N ILE A 39 -3.46 5.26 13.95
CA ILE A 39 -4.87 5.26 13.52
C ILE A 39 -5.24 3.95 12.82
N ARG A 40 -4.38 3.45 11.91
CA ARG A 40 -4.66 2.26 11.10
C ARG A 40 -4.49 0.94 11.88
N LEU A 41 -3.67 0.92 12.92
CA LEU A 41 -3.48 -0.24 13.80
C LEU A 41 -4.68 -0.50 14.72
N GLN A 42 -5.60 0.46 14.85
CA GLN A 42 -6.80 0.27 15.68
C GLN A 42 -7.59 -0.95 15.22
N ARG A 43 -7.85 -1.85 16.18
CA ARG A 43 -8.67 -3.06 15.98
C ARG A 43 -8.18 -3.94 14.82
N ILE A 44 -6.86 -4.02 14.62
CA ILE A 44 -6.28 -4.82 13.54
C ILE A 44 -6.64 -6.31 13.63
N SER A 45 -6.85 -6.82 14.84
CA SER A 45 -7.26 -8.20 15.12
C SER A 45 -8.76 -8.48 14.93
N ASN A 46 -9.58 -7.48 14.57
CA ASN A 46 -10.99 -7.73 14.27
C ASN A 46 -11.13 -8.63 13.05
N LYS A 47 -12.15 -9.51 13.10
CA LYS A 47 -12.55 -10.34 11.96
C LYS A 47 -12.94 -9.49 10.76
N LEU A 48 -12.84 -10.05 9.55
CA LEU A 48 -13.19 -9.42 8.28
C LEU A 48 -14.70 -9.24 8.05
N LEU A 49 -15.42 -8.68 9.03
CA LEU A 49 -16.87 -8.45 9.00
C LEU A 49 -17.24 -6.97 8.83
N ASP A 50 -16.30 -6.14 8.36
CA ASP A 50 -16.53 -4.72 8.07
C ASP A 50 -17.35 -4.53 6.77
N HIS A 51 -17.68 -3.29 6.39
CA HIS A 51 -18.48 -2.99 5.18
C HIS A 51 -18.01 -3.69 3.89
N HIS A 52 -16.71 -3.89 3.71
CA HIS A 52 -16.13 -4.59 2.56
C HIS A 52 -15.85 -6.07 2.84
N SER A 53 -16.60 -6.71 3.74
CA SER A 53 -16.37 -8.08 4.21
C SER A 53 -16.28 -9.09 3.08
N PHE A 54 -17.18 -9.02 2.09
CA PHE A 54 -17.17 -9.91 0.94
C PHE A 54 -15.84 -9.83 0.16
N ARG A 55 -15.41 -8.61 -0.18
CA ARG A 55 -14.17 -8.39 -0.93
C ARG A 55 -12.93 -8.74 -0.11
N GLN A 56 -12.91 -8.37 1.18
CA GLN A 56 -11.84 -8.74 2.11
C GLN A 56 -11.74 -10.27 2.28
N GLY A 57 -12.88 -10.96 2.37
CA GLY A 57 -12.94 -12.41 2.46
C GLY A 57 -12.38 -13.08 1.22
N THR A 58 -12.77 -12.63 0.02
CA THR A 58 -12.24 -13.16 -1.24
C THR A 58 -10.72 -13.05 -1.34
N GLU A 59 -10.16 -11.91 -0.93
CA GLU A 59 -8.72 -11.68 -0.90
C GLU A 59 -7.99 -12.58 0.10
N ALA A 60 -8.58 -12.74 1.29
CA ALA A 60 -8.05 -13.60 2.33
C ALA A 60 -8.07 -15.08 1.89
N MET A 61 -9.14 -15.54 1.25
CA MET A 61 -9.24 -16.89 0.68
C MET A 61 -8.15 -17.13 -0.37
N MET A 62 -7.95 -16.20 -1.31
CA MET A 62 -6.87 -16.29 -2.30
C MET A 62 -5.48 -16.34 -1.65
N ALA A 63 -5.22 -15.48 -0.66
CA ALA A 63 -3.94 -15.46 0.05
C ALA A 63 -3.67 -16.79 0.78
N ARG A 64 -4.68 -17.39 1.40
CA ARG A 64 -4.57 -18.69 2.08
C ARG A 64 -4.32 -19.83 1.08
N ASN A 65 -5.05 -19.84 -0.03
CA ASN A 65 -4.84 -20.83 -1.09
C ASN A 65 -3.43 -20.73 -1.69
N PHE A 66 -2.93 -19.52 -1.94
CA PHE A 66 -1.55 -19.33 -2.38
C PHE A 66 -0.50 -19.74 -1.33
N ALA A 67 -0.80 -19.55 -0.05
CA ALA A 67 0.08 -19.98 1.04
C ALA A 67 0.18 -21.52 1.09
N ARG A 68 -0.97 -22.21 0.95
CA ARG A 68 -1.09 -23.67 1.00
C ARG A 68 -0.59 -24.36 -0.27
N ASP A 69 -1.11 -23.98 -1.43
CA ASP A 69 -0.95 -24.71 -2.69
C ASP A 69 0.23 -24.21 -3.54
N GLY A 70 0.83 -23.07 -3.15
CA GLY A 70 1.85 -22.38 -3.93
C GLY A 70 1.32 -21.12 -4.60
N ILE A 71 2.21 -20.16 -4.83
CA ILE A 71 1.85 -18.88 -5.46
C ILE A 71 1.82 -19.08 -6.98
N VAL A 72 0.65 -19.45 -7.51
CA VAL A 72 0.40 -19.63 -8.94
C VAL A 72 -0.50 -18.50 -9.44
N VAL A 73 0.12 -17.38 -9.81
CA VAL A 73 -0.56 -16.11 -10.16
C VAL A 73 -1.53 -16.26 -11.33
N GLN A 74 -1.32 -17.22 -12.24
CA GLN A 74 -2.23 -17.47 -13.37
C GLN A 74 -3.56 -18.09 -12.95
N TYR A 75 -3.62 -18.71 -11.77
CA TYR A 75 -4.78 -19.45 -11.27
C TYR A 75 -5.10 -19.04 -9.83
N PRO A 76 -5.51 -17.78 -9.58
CA PRO A 76 -5.91 -17.33 -8.25
C PRO A 76 -7.20 -18.02 -7.83
N LYS A 77 -7.15 -18.91 -6.85
CA LYS A 77 -8.33 -19.65 -6.38
C LYS A 77 -8.93 -19.00 -5.15
N LYS A 78 -10.26 -18.89 -5.09
CA LYS A 78 -11.02 -18.56 -3.88
C LYS A 78 -11.92 -19.74 -3.50
N GLU A 79 -12.22 -19.89 -2.22
CA GLU A 79 -13.21 -20.88 -1.80
C GLU A 79 -14.60 -20.37 -2.19
N GLY A 80 -15.36 -21.19 -2.92
CA GLY A 80 -16.67 -20.82 -3.46
C GLY A 80 -17.69 -21.94 -3.35
N TYR A 81 -18.97 -21.57 -3.49
CA TYR A 81 -20.09 -22.50 -3.58
C TYR A 81 -20.51 -22.79 -5.03
N ALA A 82 -19.84 -22.19 -6.01
CA ALA A 82 -20.22 -22.29 -7.41
C ALA A 82 -19.74 -23.63 -8.00
N GLN A 83 -20.60 -24.28 -8.79
CA GLN A 83 -20.24 -25.46 -9.59
C GLN A 83 -19.16 -25.18 -10.65
N TRP A 84 -18.86 -23.90 -10.90
CA TRP A 84 -17.87 -23.42 -11.86
C TRP A 84 -16.57 -23.05 -11.14
N SER A 85 -15.45 -23.20 -11.86
CA SER A 85 -14.07 -22.99 -11.42
C SER A 85 -13.90 -21.98 -10.27
N ASP A 86 -13.22 -22.41 -9.21
CA ASP A 86 -12.81 -21.60 -8.06
C ASP A 86 -11.86 -20.43 -8.40
N ILE A 87 -11.53 -20.23 -9.68
CA ILE A 87 -10.62 -19.18 -10.14
C ILE A 87 -11.32 -17.81 -10.13
N GLU A 88 -10.71 -16.85 -9.43
CA GLU A 88 -11.14 -15.47 -9.36
C GLU A 88 -10.44 -14.63 -10.44
N VAL A 89 -11.10 -14.40 -11.58
CA VAL A 89 -10.56 -13.62 -12.70
C VAL A 89 -11.07 -12.17 -12.65
N ASN A 90 -10.65 -11.42 -11.63
CA ASN A 90 -11.03 -10.01 -11.50
C ASN A 90 -9.86 -9.06 -11.73
N GLU A 91 -8.78 -9.21 -10.96
CA GLU A 91 -7.62 -8.30 -11.03
C GLU A 91 -6.33 -9.10 -10.78
N PHE A 92 -5.17 -8.54 -11.18
CA PHE A 92 -3.88 -9.21 -11.03
C PHE A 92 -3.61 -9.52 -9.54
N PRO A 93 -3.39 -10.80 -9.15
CA PRO A 93 -3.45 -11.23 -7.75
C PRO A 93 -2.13 -10.99 -7.00
N LEU A 94 -1.49 -9.83 -7.21
CA LEU A 94 -0.25 -9.44 -6.56
C LEU A 94 -0.41 -9.26 -5.06
N TYR A 95 -1.50 -8.62 -4.64
CA TYR A 95 -1.81 -8.40 -3.23
C TYR A 95 -1.97 -9.72 -2.46
N PRO A 96 -2.87 -10.65 -2.83
CA PRO A 96 -2.98 -11.93 -2.13
C PRO A 96 -1.70 -12.76 -2.22
N ALA A 97 -0.93 -12.70 -3.32
CA ALA A 97 0.38 -13.34 -3.41
C ALA A 97 1.40 -12.78 -2.40
N THR A 98 1.40 -11.46 -2.21
CA THR A 98 2.27 -10.79 -1.23
C THR A 98 1.88 -11.18 0.21
N VAL A 99 0.58 -11.25 0.50
CA VAL A 99 0.12 -11.70 1.82
C VAL A 99 0.43 -13.19 2.04
N ALA A 100 0.29 -14.03 1.01
CA ALA A 100 0.66 -15.44 1.08
C ALA A 100 2.15 -15.64 1.39
N LEU A 101 3.02 -14.82 0.79
CA LEU A 101 4.44 -14.82 1.11
C LEU A 101 4.68 -14.41 2.59
N ALA A 102 3.97 -13.39 3.07
CA ALA A 102 4.03 -12.97 4.47
C ALA A 102 3.55 -14.08 5.43
N TYR A 103 2.50 -14.82 5.08
CA TYR A 103 2.05 -16.00 5.84
C TYR A 103 3.13 -17.07 5.90
N LYS A 104 3.79 -17.37 4.77
CA LYS A 104 4.89 -18.36 4.71
C LYS A 104 6.08 -17.94 5.56
N ILE A 105 6.49 -16.67 5.52
CA ILE A 105 7.61 -16.14 6.31
C ILE A 105 7.30 -16.19 7.81
N LEU A 106 6.08 -15.84 8.21
CA LEU A 106 5.68 -15.79 9.61
C LEU A 106 5.24 -17.14 10.17
N GLY A 107 4.98 -18.13 9.32
CA GLY A 107 4.51 -19.46 9.71
C GLY A 107 3.08 -19.47 10.30
N ARG A 108 2.27 -18.45 10.03
CA ARG A 108 0.90 -18.32 10.57
C ARG A 108 -0.03 -17.62 9.58
N GLU A 109 -1.26 -18.13 9.50
CA GLU A 109 -2.36 -17.51 8.76
C GLU A 109 -3.20 -16.67 9.72
N HIS A 110 -3.19 -15.34 9.55
CA HIS A 110 -3.97 -14.44 10.39
C HIS A 110 -4.30 -13.14 9.65
N ASP A 111 -5.57 -12.72 9.68
CA ASP A 111 -6.08 -11.54 8.95
C ASP A 111 -5.26 -10.26 9.22
N ALA A 112 -4.79 -10.11 10.47
CA ALA A 112 -3.93 -9.00 10.86
C ALA A 112 -2.67 -8.86 10.00
N ILE A 113 -2.11 -9.96 9.46
CA ILE A 113 -0.91 -9.90 8.61
C ILE A 113 -1.24 -9.25 7.27
N GLY A 114 -2.34 -9.62 6.63
CA GLY A 114 -2.75 -8.94 5.39
C GLY A 114 -3.13 -7.48 5.64
N ARG A 115 -3.79 -7.17 6.76
CA ARG A 115 -4.01 -5.79 7.18
C ARG A 115 -2.70 -5.02 7.37
N LEU A 116 -1.68 -5.62 7.99
CA LEU A 116 -0.35 -5.01 8.11
C LEU A 116 0.27 -4.74 6.74
N VAL A 117 0.17 -5.67 5.79
CA VAL A 117 0.62 -5.45 4.41
C VAL A 117 -0.07 -4.23 3.82
N THR A 118 -1.41 -4.14 3.92
CA THR A 118 -2.16 -2.99 3.43
C THR A 118 -1.74 -1.68 4.11
N ILE A 119 -1.51 -1.69 5.42
CA ILE A 119 -1.07 -0.52 6.19
C ILE A 119 0.30 -0.05 5.71
N MET A 120 1.25 -0.96 5.48
CA MET A 120 2.58 -0.62 4.98
C MET A 120 2.49 0.08 3.62
N PHE A 121 1.71 -0.46 2.68
CA PHE A 121 1.51 0.18 1.38
C PHE A 121 0.73 1.50 1.47
N SER A 122 -0.23 1.62 2.38
CA SER A 122 -0.94 2.87 2.64
C SER A 122 0.01 3.97 3.14
N LEU A 123 0.87 3.66 4.11
CA LEU A 123 1.87 4.60 4.63
C LEU A 123 2.89 4.99 3.55
N ALA A 124 3.36 4.00 2.80
CA ALA A 124 4.30 4.22 1.70
C ALA A 124 3.68 5.10 0.60
N THR A 125 2.40 4.90 0.27
CA THR A 125 1.68 5.75 -0.70
C THR A 125 1.66 7.21 -0.24
N GLY A 126 1.29 7.49 1.01
CA GLY A 126 1.26 8.87 1.49
C GLY A 126 2.64 9.53 1.54
N PHE A 127 3.70 8.75 1.81
CA PHE A 127 5.07 9.22 1.70
C PHE A 127 5.50 9.47 0.24
N LEU A 128 5.13 8.61 -0.70
CA LEU A 128 5.36 8.85 -2.13
C LEU A 128 4.63 10.11 -2.61
N CYS A 129 3.38 10.32 -2.21
CA CYS A 129 2.65 11.55 -2.52
C CYS A 129 3.41 12.81 -2.05
N TYR A 130 4.03 12.75 -0.85
CA TYR A 130 4.90 13.82 -0.37
C TYR A 130 6.10 14.03 -1.29
N LEU A 131 6.81 12.96 -1.66
CA LEU A 131 8.00 13.05 -2.53
C LEU A 131 7.65 13.63 -3.92
N ILE A 132 6.57 13.17 -4.52
CA ILE A 132 6.08 13.65 -5.82
C ILE A 132 5.75 15.14 -5.73
N LEU A 133 4.96 15.56 -4.74
CA LEU A 133 4.59 16.97 -4.62
C LEU A 133 5.82 17.87 -4.36
N ARG A 134 6.86 17.33 -3.74
CA ARG A 134 8.10 18.07 -3.47
C ARG A 134 8.92 18.36 -4.72
N THR A 135 8.76 17.60 -5.80
CA THR A 135 9.41 17.93 -7.08
C THR A 135 8.79 19.17 -7.72
N HIS A 136 7.49 19.40 -7.47
CA HIS A 136 6.70 20.49 -8.05
C HIS A 136 6.56 21.71 -7.14
N PHE A 137 6.50 21.53 -5.82
CA PHE A 137 6.25 22.59 -4.84
C PHE A 137 7.39 22.69 -3.82
N GLN A 138 7.86 23.91 -3.58
CA GLN A 138 8.94 24.22 -2.62
C GLN A 138 8.43 24.83 -1.31
N ASN A 139 7.10 24.85 -1.11
CA ASN A 139 6.45 25.37 0.09
C ASN A 139 5.99 24.21 1.00
N SER A 140 5.16 24.50 2.01
CA SER A 140 4.60 23.49 2.92
C SER A 140 3.49 22.62 2.31
N ALA A 141 3.10 22.82 1.05
CA ALA A 141 2.00 22.08 0.43
C ALA A 141 2.20 20.54 0.42
N PRO A 142 3.41 19.99 0.16
CA PRO A 142 3.62 18.54 0.24
C PRO A 142 3.35 17.96 1.63
N LEU A 143 3.71 18.69 2.69
CA LEU A 143 3.46 18.28 4.08
C LEU A 143 1.96 18.26 4.39
N TRP A 144 1.22 19.29 3.96
CA TRP A 144 -0.23 19.34 4.11
C TRP A 144 -0.93 18.23 3.34
N ALA A 145 -0.51 17.95 2.12
CA ALA A 145 -1.06 16.86 1.32
C ALA A 145 -0.87 15.50 2.01
N MET A 146 0.33 15.24 2.54
CA MET A 146 0.59 14.01 3.30
C MET A 146 -0.26 13.96 4.58
N ALA A 147 -0.39 15.06 5.31
CA ALA A 147 -1.22 15.12 6.51
C ALA A 147 -2.69 14.80 6.18
N LEU A 148 -3.24 15.41 5.12
CA LEU A 148 -4.60 15.14 4.66
C LEU A 148 -4.78 13.67 4.25
N PHE A 149 -3.83 13.08 3.53
CA PHE A 149 -3.88 11.67 3.15
C PHE A 149 -3.81 10.74 4.38
N MET A 150 -2.90 11.00 5.31
CA MET A 150 -2.68 10.15 6.50
C MET A 150 -3.86 10.21 7.47
N LEU A 151 -4.43 11.41 7.66
CA LEU A 151 -5.47 11.68 8.65
C LEU A 151 -6.89 11.59 8.08
N SER A 152 -7.05 11.44 6.76
CA SER A 152 -8.36 11.25 6.13
C SER A 152 -9.09 10.04 6.73
N PRO A 153 -10.32 10.19 7.25
CA PRO A 153 -11.07 9.07 7.83
C PRO A 153 -11.29 7.93 6.83
N LEU A 154 -11.63 8.27 5.58
CA LEU A 154 -11.83 7.28 4.52
C LEU A 154 -10.51 6.61 4.13
N GLY A 155 -9.43 7.40 3.99
CA GLY A 155 -8.10 6.88 3.68
C GLY A 155 -7.55 5.96 4.78
N ALA A 156 -7.82 6.27 6.04
CA ALA A 156 -7.45 5.43 7.17
C ALA A 156 -8.27 4.13 7.21
N TYR A 157 -9.56 4.18 6.92
CA TYR A 157 -10.41 2.99 6.83
C TYR A 157 -9.97 2.05 5.69
N VAL A 158 -9.87 2.55 4.46
CA VAL A 158 -9.45 1.72 3.31
C VAL A 158 -7.99 1.28 3.47
N GLY A 159 -7.14 2.15 4.02
CA GLY A 159 -5.72 1.92 4.27
C GLY A 159 -5.40 0.87 5.33
N ARG A 160 -6.40 0.35 6.07
CA ARG A 160 -6.23 -0.75 7.04
C ARG A 160 -7.03 -2.00 6.71
N CYS A 161 -7.97 -1.93 5.77
CA CYS A 161 -8.79 -3.09 5.37
C CYS A 161 -7.93 -4.12 4.64
N PHE A 162 -8.31 -5.40 4.68
CA PHE A 162 -7.63 -6.44 3.91
C PHE A 162 -7.99 -6.30 2.43
N LEU A 163 -7.43 -5.29 1.77
CA LEU A 163 -7.75 -4.91 0.41
C LEU A 163 -6.47 -4.52 -0.32
N ARG A 164 -6.45 -4.84 -1.60
CA ARG A 164 -5.40 -4.47 -2.55
C ARG A 164 -5.30 -2.98 -2.89
N HIS A 165 -6.34 -2.17 -2.65
CA HIS A 165 -6.38 -0.78 -3.14
C HIS A 165 -5.18 0.07 -2.72
N PRO A 166 -4.71 0.03 -1.44
CA PRO A 166 -3.54 0.82 -1.05
C PRO A 166 -2.23 0.35 -1.70
N MET A 167 -2.12 -0.95 -2.03
CA MET A 167 -0.99 -1.45 -2.83
C MET A 167 -1.07 -0.92 -4.27
N ALA A 168 -2.25 -0.91 -4.88
CA ALA A 168 -2.44 -0.37 -6.22
C ALA A 168 -2.07 1.11 -6.30
N PHE A 169 -2.49 1.93 -5.33
CA PHE A 169 -2.12 3.36 -5.28
C PHE A 169 -0.62 3.58 -5.11
N PHE A 170 0.06 2.74 -4.32
CA PHE A 170 1.51 2.80 -4.18
C PHE A 170 2.22 2.59 -5.52
N PHE A 171 1.87 1.53 -6.25
CA PHE A 171 2.48 1.23 -7.55
C PHE A 171 2.10 2.23 -8.65
N GLN A 172 0.93 2.85 -8.55
CA GLN A 172 0.53 3.92 -9.47
C GLN A 172 1.36 5.20 -9.27
N ALA A 173 1.81 5.45 -8.04
CA ALA A 173 2.59 6.63 -7.68
C ALA A 173 4.10 6.47 -7.90
N LEU A 174 4.57 5.26 -8.22
CA LEU A 174 5.98 4.95 -8.50
C LEU A 174 6.34 5.26 -9.96
#